data_AF-A0A7V0SSK0-F1
#
_entry.id   AF-A0A7V0SSK0-F1
#
_cell.length_a   1.000
_cell.length_b   1.000
_cell.length_c   1.000
_cell.angle_alpha   90.00
_cell.angle_beta   90.00
_cell.angle_gamma   90.00
#
_symmetry.space_group_name_H-M   'P 1'
#
loop_
_entity.id
_entity.type
_entity.pdbx_description
1 polymer ?
#
loop_
_entity_poly.entity_id
_entity_poly.type
_entity_poly.pdbx_seq_one_letter_code
_entity_poly.pdbx_strand_id
1 'polypeptide(L)'
;MKQFSQFKRSTGACPIGWHLPSDAEWTQLTDYLGGANVAGGKLKATTHWDSPNTGATNESGFTALPGGLRYTNGTFYYIGVTSRWWSFTEDDTDIAFFMFIDYYSGNAIRGDYNKALGISVRCVKDFVLLKLIINHVCGNKVKTKQEKIAMHIRLSNFMA
;
A
#
# COMPACT_ATOMS: atom_id res chain seq x y z
N MET A 1 8.70 -2.57 13.21
CA MET A 1 8.24 -1.45 12.35
C MET A 1 9.21 -0.28 12.46
N LYS A 2 9.57 0.38 11.34
CA LYS A 2 10.47 1.57 11.31
C LYS A 2 9.67 2.87 11.08
N GLN A 3 10.22 4.00 11.54
CA GLN A 3 9.64 5.35 11.38
C GLN A 3 9.83 5.89 9.96
N PHE A 4 8.93 6.76 9.50
CA PHE A 4 8.88 7.23 8.11
C PHE A 4 10.14 8.01 7.68
N SER A 5 10.74 8.78 8.60
CA SER A 5 11.90 9.63 8.33
C SER A 5 13.15 8.88 7.83
N GLN A 6 13.16 7.54 7.91
CA GLN A 6 14.26 6.70 7.44
C GLN A 6 14.09 6.25 5.97
N PHE A 7 12.99 6.61 5.31
CA PHE A 7 12.66 6.09 3.98
C PHE A 7 12.93 7.10 2.87
N LYS A 8 14.08 6.99 2.20
CA LYS A 8 14.25 7.54 0.85
C LYS A 8 13.70 6.56 -0.18
N ARG A 9 13.10 7.10 -1.25
CA ARG A 9 12.33 6.44 -2.34
C ARG A 9 12.91 5.10 -2.86
N SER A 10 14.21 4.86 -2.68
CA SER A 10 14.90 3.66 -3.20
C SER A 10 16.01 3.08 -2.31
N THR A 11 16.33 3.62 -1.12
CA THR A 11 17.58 3.25 -0.43
C THR A 11 17.49 2.87 1.06
N GLY A 12 16.33 2.43 1.55
CA GLY A 12 16.28 1.89 2.93
C GLY A 12 15.10 0.97 3.27
N ALA A 13 13.95 1.15 2.64
CA ALA A 13 12.75 0.35 2.91
C ALA A 13 12.57 -0.84 1.96
N CYS A 14 12.94 -0.63 0.68
CA CYS A 14 12.61 -1.53 -0.42
C CYS A 14 13.87 -2.08 -1.09
N PRO A 15 13.86 -3.33 -1.58
CA PRO A 15 14.96 -3.88 -2.36
C PRO A 15 15.21 -3.10 -3.66
N ILE A 16 16.40 -3.28 -4.25
CA ILE A 16 16.72 -2.68 -5.57
C ILE A 16 15.68 -3.12 -6.62
N GLY A 17 15.21 -2.15 -7.43
CA GLY A 17 14.15 -2.36 -8.41
C GLY A 17 12.74 -2.35 -7.80
N TRP A 18 12.62 -1.84 -6.56
CA TRP A 18 11.37 -1.59 -5.88
C TRP A 18 11.39 -0.21 -5.22
N HIS A 19 10.23 0.42 -5.11
CA HIS A 19 10.03 1.71 -4.43
C HIS A 19 8.87 1.61 -3.43
N LEU A 20 8.82 2.55 -2.49
CA LEU A 20 7.59 2.75 -1.71
C LEU A 20 6.49 3.31 -2.62
N PRO A 21 5.23 2.92 -2.48
CA PRO A 21 4.12 3.45 -3.27
C PRO A 21 3.92 4.95 -3.01
N SER A 22 3.61 5.70 -4.06
CA SER A 22 3.02 7.05 -3.96
C SER A 22 1.54 6.98 -3.60
N ASP A 23 0.98 8.12 -3.23
CA ASP A 23 -0.46 8.32 -3.07
C ASP A 23 -1.18 8.02 -4.40
N ALA A 24 -0.61 8.46 -5.52
CA ALA A 24 -1.16 8.20 -6.86
C ALA A 24 -1.15 6.71 -7.24
N GLU A 25 -0.17 5.92 -6.78
CA GLU A 25 -0.12 4.47 -7.00
C GLU A 25 -1.11 3.73 -6.12
N TRP A 26 -1.33 4.22 -4.89
CA TRP A 26 -2.43 3.72 -4.06
C TRP A 26 -3.79 3.99 -4.71
N THR A 27 -4.01 5.20 -5.26
CA THR A 27 -5.24 5.52 -6.00
C THR A 27 -5.43 4.59 -7.19
N GLN A 28 -4.38 4.37 -7.99
CA GLN A 28 -4.44 3.43 -9.12
C GLN A 28 -4.83 2.01 -8.68
N LEU A 29 -4.30 1.54 -7.55
CA LEU A 29 -4.68 0.23 -6.99
C LEU A 29 -6.15 0.20 -6.60
N THR A 30 -6.63 1.20 -5.87
CA THR A 30 -8.03 1.22 -5.43
C THR A 30 -8.99 1.33 -6.60
N ASP A 31 -8.66 2.12 -7.62
CA ASP A 31 -9.47 2.26 -8.84
C ASP A 31 -9.52 0.96 -9.63
N TYR A 32 -8.37 0.29 -9.78
CA TYR A 32 -8.29 -1.04 -10.39
C TYR A 32 -9.18 -2.07 -9.69
N LEU A 33 -9.33 -1.96 -8.37
CA LEU A 33 -10.16 -2.85 -7.55
C LEU A 33 -11.65 -2.47 -7.55
N GLY A 34 -12.06 -1.45 -8.30
CA GLY A 34 -13.46 -1.02 -8.40
C GLY A 34 -13.81 0.17 -7.52
N GLY A 35 -12.80 0.92 -7.06
CA GLY A 35 -12.95 2.15 -6.29
C GLY A 35 -12.79 1.97 -4.78
N ALA A 36 -12.54 3.10 -4.11
CA ALA A 36 -12.21 3.16 -2.67
C ALA A 36 -13.24 2.46 -1.78
N ASN A 37 -14.54 2.48 -2.11
CA ASN A 37 -15.61 1.92 -1.27
C ASN A 37 -15.66 0.38 -1.23
N VAL A 38 -14.93 -0.30 -2.12
CA VAL A 38 -14.91 -1.78 -2.19
C VAL A 38 -13.50 -2.37 -2.18
N ALA A 39 -12.49 -1.54 -2.49
CA ALA A 39 -11.11 -1.97 -2.60
C ALA A 39 -10.56 -2.57 -1.30
N GLY A 40 -10.94 -2.02 -0.14
CA GLY A 40 -10.48 -2.52 1.16
C GLY A 40 -10.86 -3.98 1.38
N GLY A 41 -12.10 -4.36 1.08
CA GLY A 41 -12.56 -5.75 1.15
C GLY A 41 -11.74 -6.70 0.27
N LYS A 42 -11.43 -6.29 -0.96
CA LYS A 42 -10.63 -7.08 -1.90
C LYS A 42 -9.15 -7.19 -1.52
N LEU A 43 -8.63 -6.25 -0.73
CA LEU A 43 -7.26 -6.24 -0.22
C LEU A 43 -7.09 -7.09 1.05
N LYS A 44 -8.12 -7.14 1.90
CA LYS A 44 -8.08 -7.86 3.19
C LYS A 44 -7.81 -9.35 3.02
N ALA A 45 -7.01 -9.89 3.93
CA ALA A 45 -7.02 -11.32 4.19
C ALA A 45 -8.42 -11.75 4.70
N THR A 46 -8.83 -12.96 4.35
CA THR A 46 -10.11 -13.53 4.79
C THR A 46 -10.09 -13.99 6.25
N THR A 47 -8.91 -14.12 6.84
CA THR A 47 -8.66 -14.54 8.23
C THR A 47 -7.81 -13.50 8.99
N HIS A 48 -7.65 -13.67 10.30
CA HIS A 48 -6.86 -12.84 11.24
C HIS A 48 -7.45 -11.49 11.64
N TRP A 49 -8.43 -10.99 10.90
CA TRP A 49 -9.21 -9.81 11.29
C TRP A 49 -10.24 -10.17 12.35
N ASP A 50 -10.45 -9.24 13.28
CA ASP A 50 -11.56 -9.31 14.21
C ASP A 50 -12.90 -9.23 13.46
N SER A 51 -13.94 -9.81 14.06
CA SER A 51 -15.32 -9.73 13.53
C SER A 51 -15.79 -8.27 13.50
N PRO A 52 -16.41 -7.79 12.40
CA PRO A 52 -17.06 -8.59 11.35
C PRO A 52 -16.20 -8.93 10.12
N ASN A 53 -14.98 -8.40 10.00
CA ASN A 53 -14.17 -8.48 8.78
C ASN A 53 -14.96 -8.19 7.49
N THR A 54 -15.79 -7.13 7.51
CA THR A 54 -16.79 -6.85 6.48
C THR A 54 -16.20 -6.79 5.07
N GLY A 55 -16.80 -7.55 4.14
CA GLY A 55 -16.45 -7.50 2.73
C GLY A 55 -15.10 -8.09 2.36
N ALA A 56 -14.40 -8.78 3.26
CA ALA A 56 -13.11 -9.40 2.97
C ALA A 56 -13.24 -10.55 1.96
N THR A 57 -12.60 -10.42 0.81
CA THR A 57 -12.57 -11.46 -0.24
C THR A 57 -11.17 -11.88 -0.65
N ASN A 58 -10.16 -11.06 -0.38
CA ASN A 58 -8.78 -11.23 -0.85
C ASN A 58 -8.65 -11.47 -2.36
N GLU A 59 -9.63 -11.05 -3.18
CA GLU A 59 -9.62 -11.25 -4.64
C GLU A 59 -8.38 -10.64 -5.33
N SER A 60 -7.78 -9.63 -4.70
CA SER A 60 -6.55 -9.00 -5.20
C SER A 60 -5.29 -9.86 -5.01
N GLY A 61 -5.34 -10.86 -4.11
CA GLY A 61 -4.17 -11.61 -3.65
C GLY A 61 -3.22 -10.81 -2.73
N PHE A 62 -3.56 -9.57 -2.39
CA PHE A 62 -2.72 -8.68 -1.56
C PHE A 62 -2.52 -9.20 -0.13
N THR A 63 -3.54 -9.89 0.42
CA THR A 63 -3.53 -10.52 1.73
C THR A 63 -3.13 -9.55 2.84
N ALA A 64 -3.91 -8.47 3.02
CA ALA A 64 -3.66 -7.50 4.08
C ALA A 64 -3.99 -8.09 5.45
N LEU A 65 -2.99 -8.11 6.34
CA LEU A 65 -3.13 -8.52 7.74
C LEU A 65 -3.37 -7.28 8.63
N PRO A 66 -4.15 -7.41 9.72
CA PRO A 66 -4.50 -6.28 10.59
C PRO A 66 -3.39 -5.98 11.61
N GLY A 67 -2.27 -5.44 11.12
CA GLY A 67 -1.08 -5.17 11.93
C GLY A 67 -1.18 -3.94 12.84
N GLY A 68 -2.24 -3.14 12.73
CA GLY A 68 -2.40 -1.92 13.51
C GLY A 68 -1.33 -0.86 13.22
N LEU A 69 -0.90 -0.16 14.28
CA LEU A 69 0.21 0.80 14.24
C LEU A 69 0.92 0.90 15.58
N ARG A 70 2.15 1.43 15.59
CA ARG A 70 2.94 1.71 16.79
C ARG A 70 3.09 3.20 17.02
N TYR A 71 2.73 3.67 18.21
CA TYR A 71 2.92 5.07 18.63
C TYR A 71 4.39 5.37 18.98
N THR A 72 4.70 6.65 19.14
CA THR A 72 6.05 7.15 19.49
C THR A 72 6.54 6.64 20.84
N ASN A 73 5.63 6.39 21.79
CA ASN A 73 5.92 5.77 23.09
C ASN A 73 6.19 4.26 23.00
N GLY A 74 6.05 3.66 21.82
CA GLY A 74 6.28 2.25 21.56
C GLY A 74 5.08 1.33 21.74
N THR A 75 3.95 1.84 22.20
CA THR A 75 2.71 1.08 22.35
C THR A 75 2.09 0.77 20.98
N PHE A 76 1.60 -0.45 20.83
CA PHE A 76 0.87 -0.89 19.64
C PHE A 76 -0.63 -0.75 19.85
N TYR A 77 -1.32 -0.26 18.83
CA TYR A 77 -2.76 -0.07 18.83
C TYR A 77 -3.39 -0.68 17.58
N TYR A 78 -4.66 -1.03 17.69
CA TYR A 78 -5.51 -1.44 16.58
C TYR A 78 -5.04 -2.70 15.82
N ILE A 79 -4.24 -3.54 16.49
CA ILE A 79 -3.95 -4.91 16.04
C ILE A 79 -5.28 -5.68 15.99
N GLY A 80 -5.48 -6.50 14.96
CA GLY A 80 -6.73 -7.27 14.75
C GLY A 80 -7.81 -6.49 14.02
N VAL A 81 -7.83 -5.15 14.15
CA VAL A 81 -8.94 -4.31 13.63
C VAL A 81 -8.58 -3.41 12.46
N THR A 82 -7.30 -3.10 12.22
CA THR A 82 -6.90 -2.17 11.15
C THR A 82 -5.57 -2.53 10.51
N SER A 83 -5.37 -2.05 9.29
CA SER A 83 -4.06 -2.06 8.63
C SER A 83 -3.80 -0.72 7.95
N ARG A 84 -2.55 -0.27 8.03
CA ARG A 84 -2.08 1.01 7.47
C ARG A 84 -0.77 0.79 6.73
N TRP A 85 -0.58 1.47 5.60
CA TRP A 85 0.68 1.49 4.87
C TRP A 85 1.08 2.90 4.46
N TRP A 86 2.31 3.29 4.77
CA TRP A 86 2.84 4.59 4.35
C TRP A 86 2.87 4.71 2.82
N SER A 87 2.55 5.91 2.35
CA SER A 87 2.88 6.42 1.02
C SER A 87 4.15 7.26 1.12
N PHE A 88 5.05 7.22 0.14
CA PHE A 88 6.19 8.15 0.14
C PHE A 88 5.76 9.61 -0.11
N THR A 89 4.53 9.84 -0.57
CA THR A 89 4.00 11.18 -0.78
C THR A 89 3.83 11.87 0.58
N GLU A 90 4.50 12.99 0.74
CA GLU A 90 4.41 13.83 1.92
C GLU A 90 3.23 14.79 1.79
N ASP A 91 2.56 15.07 2.90
CA ASP A 91 1.55 16.14 3.00
C ASP A 91 2.21 17.45 3.47
N ASP A 92 3.12 17.32 4.45
CA ASP A 92 3.96 18.41 4.95
C ASP A 92 5.32 17.83 5.42
N THR A 93 6.19 18.70 5.90
CA THR A 93 7.45 18.45 6.60
C THR A 93 7.37 17.31 7.63
N ASP A 94 6.34 17.30 8.47
CA ASP A 94 6.17 16.29 9.53
C ASP A 94 5.12 15.21 9.23
N ILE A 95 4.38 15.33 8.12
CA ILE A 95 3.20 14.52 7.83
C ILE A 95 3.35 13.80 6.48
N ALA A 96 3.00 12.51 6.44
CA ALA A 96 2.96 11.74 5.20
C ALA A 96 1.61 11.07 5.01
N PHE A 97 1.24 10.81 3.76
CA PHE A 97 0.01 10.06 3.46
C PHE A 97 0.19 8.58 3.77
N PHE A 98 -0.92 7.91 4.08
CA PHE A 98 -1.00 6.46 4.18
C PHE A 98 -2.31 5.94 3.60
N MET A 99 -2.31 4.66 3.24
CA MET A 99 -3.52 3.91 2.92
C MET A 99 -3.98 3.09 4.12
N PHE A 100 -5.29 3.11 4.38
CA PHE A 100 -5.92 2.49 5.53
C PHE A 100 -7.12 1.64 5.15
N ILE A 101 -7.24 0.50 5.82
CA ILE A 101 -8.41 -0.37 5.77
C ILE A 101 -8.72 -0.85 7.19
N ASP A 102 -10.00 -1.14 7.46
CA ASP A 102 -10.49 -1.58 8.75
C ASP A 102 -11.35 -2.85 8.67
N TYR A 103 -11.63 -3.39 9.85
CA TYR A 103 -12.44 -4.59 10.02
C TYR A 103 -13.94 -4.38 9.75
N TYR A 104 -14.47 -3.16 9.90
CA TYR A 104 -15.91 -2.90 9.87
C TYR A 104 -16.45 -2.58 8.48
N SER A 105 -15.61 -2.15 7.55
CA SER A 105 -15.98 -1.74 6.20
C SER A 105 -15.18 -2.46 5.11
N GLY A 106 -15.67 -2.35 3.87
CA GLY A 106 -14.95 -2.74 2.66
C GLY A 106 -14.09 -1.62 2.06
N ASN A 107 -13.92 -0.50 2.76
CA ASN A 107 -13.32 0.72 2.21
C ASN A 107 -11.79 0.68 2.29
N ALA A 108 -11.14 1.31 1.31
CA ALA A 108 -9.74 1.70 1.33
C ALA A 108 -9.66 3.22 1.34
N ILE A 109 -9.13 3.76 2.42
CA ILE A 109 -9.22 5.19 2.74
C ILE A 109 -7.81 5.77 2.80
N ARG A 110 -7.66 6.92 2.14
CA ARG A 110 -6.47 7.76 2.25
C ARG A 110 -6.54 8.58 3.55
N GLY A 111 -5.47 8.57 4.31
CA GLY A 111 -5.29 9.48 5.44
C GLY A 111 -3.86 10.02 5.47
N ASP A 112 -3.59 10.87 6.45
CA ASP A 112 -2.28 11.44 6.70
C ASP A 112 -1.99 11.42 8.21
N TYR A 113 -0.71 11.30 8.55
CA TYR A 113 -0.29 11.38 9.95
C TYR A 113 1.17 11.79 10.09
N ASN A 114 1.53 12.13 11.32
CA ASN A 114 2.90 12.38 11.71
C ASN A 114 3.82 11.19 11.40
N LYS A 115 4.94 11.49 10.74
CA LYS A 115 5.98 10.57 10.28
C LYS A 115 6.67 9.77 11.40
N ALA A 116 6.51 10.18 12.67
CA ALA A 116 7.06 9.52 13.83
C ALA A 116 6.31 8.23 14.24
N LEU A 117 5.12 7.98 13.69
CA LEU A 117 4.42 6.71 13.89
C LEU A 117 5.13 5.55 13.19
N GLY A 118 5.05 4.37 13.82
CA GLY A 118 5.37 3.10 13.19
C GLY A 118 4.15 2.57 12.44
N ILE A 119 4.05 2.88 11.15
CA ILE A 119 3.08 2.29 10.23
C ILE A 119 3.82 1.34 9.28
N SER A 120 3.14 0.30 8.79
CA SER A 120 3.75 -0.68 7.90
C SER A 120 4.16 -0.04 6.56
N VAL A 121 5.11 -0.66 5.89
CA VAL A 121 5.53 -0.28 4.53
C VAL A 121 5.29 -1.45 3.59
N ARG A 122 4.98 -1.15 2.34
CA ARG A 122 4.97 -2.12 1.24
C ARG A 122 5.71 -1.52 0.07
N CYS A 123 6.26 -2.39 -0.77
CA CYS A 123 7.06 -1.98 -1.91
C CYS A 123 6.35 -2.35 -3.21
N VAL A 124 6.45 -1.47 -4.19
CA VAL A 124 5.97 -1.65 -5.55
C VAL A 124 7.18 -1.91 -6.44
N LYS A 125 7.08 -2.91 -7.32
CA LYS A 125 8.17 -3.26 -8.22
C LYS A 125 8.26 -2.23 -9.34
N ASP A 126 9.47 -1.75 -9.60
CA ASP A 126 9.72 -0.88 -10.75
C ASP A 126 9.64 -1.69 -12.05
N PHE A 127 8.83 -1.21 -12.99
CA PHE A 127 8.86 -1.70 -14.37
C PHE A 127 9.78 -0.82 -15.22
N VAL A 128 11.06 -0.74 -14.84
CA VAL A 128 12.05 0.13 -15.51
C VAL A 128 12.27 -0.27 -16.98
N LEU A 129 12.08 -1.56 -17.31
CA LEU A 129 12.32 -2.07 -18.66
C LEU A 129 11.10 -1.97 -19.58
N LEU A 130 9.87 -1.98 -19.06
CA LEU A 130 8.67 -2.03 -19.90
C LEU A 130 8.31 -0.65 -20.48
N LYS A 131 8.50 0.44 -19.72
CA LYS A 131 8.20 1.80 -20.18
C LYS A 131 9.10 2.27 -21.33
N LEU A 132 10.39 1.93 -21.31
CA LEU A 132 11.33 2.32 -22.37
C LEU A 132 11.07 1.54 -23.67
N ILE A 133 10.77 0.24 -23.56
CA ILE A 133 10.50 -0.61 -24.73
C ILE A 133 9.12 -0.29 -25.33
N ILE A 134 8.08 -0.07 -24.53
CA ILE A 134 6.75 0.31 -25.04
C ILE A 134 6.78 1.66 -25.76
N ASN A 135 7.48 2.66 -25.22
CA ASN A 135 7.59 3.97 -25.88
C ASN A 135 8.34 3.90 -27.21
N HIS A 136 9.34 3.01 -27.33
CA HIS A 136 10.10 2.83 -28.56
C HIS A 136 9.39 1.95 -29.59
N VAL A 137 8.72 0.87 -29.16
CA VAL A 137 8.10 -0.13 -30.04
C VAL A 137 6.66 0.24 -30.43
N CYS A 138 5.90 0.85 -29.53
CA CYS A 138 4.45 0.99 -29.70
C CYS A 138 3.96 2.42 -29.97
N GLY A 139 4.86 3.42 -30.00
CA GLY A 139 4.56 4.81 -30.35
C GLY A 139 3.22 5.32 -29.79
N ASN A 140 3.14 5.65 -28.51
CA ASN A 140 1.97 6.26 -27.82
C ASN A 140 0.58 5.61 -28.02
N LYS A 141 0.43 4.49 -28.73
CA LYS A 141 -0.87 3.91 -29.11
C LYS A 141 -1.34 2.74 -28.25
N VAL A 142 -0.53 2.26 -27.31
CA VAL A 142 -0.93 1.18 -26.40
C VAL A 142 -1.39 1.79 -25.08
N LYS A 143 -2.65 2.22 -25.04
CA LYS A 143 -3.32 2.66 -23.79
C LYS A 143 -4.46 1.74 -23.33
N THR A 144 -4.72 0.60 -23.98
CA THR A 144 -6.03 -0.07 -23.80
C THR A 144 -6.04 -1.55 -23.43
N LYS A 145 -4.91 -2.26 -23.28
CA LYS A 145 -5.02 -3.66 -22.75
C LYS A 145 -3.75 -4.34 -22.23
N GLN A 146 -2.59 -3.68 -22.26
CA GLN A 146 -1.30 -4.33 -21.95
C GLN A 146 -0.52 -3.75 -20.76
N GLU A 147 -1.06 -2.75 -20.07
CA GLU A 147 -0.60 -2.42 -18.73
C GLU A 147 -1.40 -3.23 -17.70
N LYS A 148 -1.37 -4.57 -17.85
CA LYS A 148 -1.50 -5.47 -16.71
C LYS A 148 -0.28 -5.21 -15.82
N ILE A 149 -0.28 -4.07 -15.15
CA ILE A 149 0.46 -3.85 -13.93
C ILE A 149 -0.12 -4.89 -13.00
N ALA A 150 0.42 -6.11 -13.07
CA ALA A 150 0.43 -6.99 -11.94
C ALA A 150 1.22 -6.18 -10.91
N MET A 151 0.48 -5.35 -10.15
CA MET A 151 0.98 -4.62 -9.01
C MET A 151 1.27 -5.71 -7.99
N HIS A 152 2.38 -6.39 -8.22
CA HIS A 152 2.85 -7.51 -7.43
C HIS A 152 3.45 -6.84 -6.21
N ILE A 153 2.60 -6.32 -5.34
CA ILE A 153 2.97 -5.81 -4.02
C ILE A 153 3.32 -7.06 -3.20
N ARG A 154 4.51 -7.60 -3.42
CA ARG A 154 4.99 -8.74 -2.63
C ARG A 154 5.35 -8.24 -1.25
N LEU A 155 4.98 -9.06 -0.27
CA LEU A 155 5.51 -8.99 1.09
C LEU A 155 7.02 -9.18 1.01
N SER A 156 7.80 -8.09 1.01
CA SER A 156 8.99 -8.13 1.85
C SER A 156 8.44 -7.99 3.27
N ASN A 157 8.15 -9.13 3.92
CA ASN A 157 7.97 -9.19 5.37
C ASN A 157 9.27 -8.70 6.01
N PHE A 158 9.48 -7.39 6.07
CA PHE A 158 10.31 -6.81 7.10
C PHE A 158 9.43 -6.74 8.36
N MET A 159 9.16 -7.92 8.92
CA MET A 159 9.10 -8.03 10.36
C MET A 159 10.50 -7.64 10.84
N ALA A 160 10.62 -6.38 11.25
CA ALA A 160 11.64 -5.93 12.17
C ALA A 160 10.93 -5.59 13.47
#